data_AF-A0A7Z7K7L7-F1
#
_entry.id   AF-A0A7Z7K7L7-F1
#
_cell.length_a   1.000
_cell.length_b   1.000
_cell.length_c   1.000
_cell.angle_alpha   90.00
_cell.angle_beta   90.00
_cell.angle_gamma   90.00
#
_symmetry.space_group_name_H-M   'P 1'
#
loop_
_entity.id
_entity.type
_entity.pdbx_description
1 polymer ?
#
loop_
_entity_poly.entity_id
_entity_poly.type
_entity_poly.pdbx_seq_one_letter_code
_entity_poly.pdbx_strand_id
1 'polypeptide(L)' 'MVSDYIQANIALENKEHDANLLQHEFFMSIFNKENDGHLVSITPIYHSLAGFYGQHLKNIAELKDVLR' A
#
# COMPACT_ATOMS: atom_id res chain seq x y z
N MET A 1 -10.80 13.08 -2.69
CA MET A 1 -9.72 12.26 -2.09
C MET A 1 -10.12 10.82 -2.25
N VAL A 2 -9.32 10.05 -2.97
CA VAL A 2 -9.48 8.60 -2.99
C VAL A 2 -8.99 8.07 -1.64
N SER A 3 -9.88 7.48 -0.86
CA SER A 3 -9.55 6.92 0.47
C SER A 3 -8.98 5.49 0.40
N ASP A 4 -8.87 4.92 -0.81
CA ASP A 4 -8.51 3.52 -1.05
C ASP A 4 -7.48 3.41 -2.18
N TYR A 5 -6.37 2.70 -1.94
CA TYR A 5 -5.31 2.48 -2.92
C TYR A 5 -5.80 1.84 -4.21
N ILE A 6 -6.85 1.01 -4.17
CA ILE A 6 -7.38 0.34 -5.35
C ILE A 6 -8.02 1.35 -6.30
N GLN A 7 -8.86 2.25 -5.78
CA GLN A 7 -9.56 3.25 -6.60
C GLN A 7 -8.59 4.21 -7.29
N ALA A 8 -7.45 4.50 -6.67
CA ALA A 8 -6.43 5.36 -7.27
C ALA A 8 -5.73 4.68 -8.45
N ASN A 9 -5.60 3.35 -8.41
CA ASN A 9 -5.05 2.56 -9.51
C ASN A 9 -6.05 2.40 -10.65
N ILE A 10 -7.34 2.22 -10.34
CA ILE A 10 -8.42 2.17 -11.34
C ILE A 10 -8.49 3.50 -12.11
N ALA A 11 -8.49 4.63 -11.41
CA ALA A 11 -8.54 5.95 -12.06
C ALA A 11 -7.31 6.21 -12.94
N LEU A 12 -6.12 5.76 -12.53
CA LEU A 12 -4.90 5.87 -13.34
C LEU A 12 -4.94 4.96 -14.58
N GLU A 13 -5.36 3.69 -14.43
CA GLU A 13 -5.52 2.75 -15.54
C GLU A 13 -6.55 3.25 -16.56
N ASN A 14 -7.66 3.83 -16.08
CA ASN A 14 -8.70 4.46 -16.90
C ASN A 14 -8.29 5.81 -17.50
N LYS A 15 -7.07 6.28 -17.23
CA LYS A 15 -6.55 7.58 -17.70
C LYS A 15 -7.35 8.80 -17.21
N GLU A 16 -8.04 8.65 -16.09
CA GLU A 16 -8.68 9.78 -15.38
C GLU A 16 -7.64 10.59 -14.59
N HIS A 17 -6.49 9.98 -14.29
CA HIS A 17 -5.31 10.61 -13.69
C HIS A 17 -4.07 10.29 -14.52
N ASP A 18 -3.12 11.22 -14.56
CA ASP A 18 -1.86 11.02 -15.29
C ASP A 18 -0.81 10.25 -14.46
N ALA A 19 -0.88 10.33 -13.13
CA ALA A 19 0.00 9.62 -12.20
C ALA A 19 -0.61 9.54 -10.79
N ASN A 20 -0.10 8.63 -9.95
CA ASN A 20 -0.36 8.62 -8.51
C ASN A 20 0.92 8.38 -7.68
N LEU A 21 0.95 8.83 -6.43
CA LEU A 21 2.06 8.64 -5.47
C LEU A 21 1.50 8.12 -4.14
N LEU A 22 0.97 6.90 -4.16
CA LEU A 22 0.24 6.35 -3.01
C LEU A 22 0.70 4.95 -2.59
N GLN A 23 1.57 4.30 -3.37
CA GLN A 23 1.86 2.87 -3.19
C GLN A 23 3.34 2.54 -3.38
N HIS A 24 3.69 1.31 -3.02
CA HIS A 24 4.96 0.69 -3.38
C HIS A 24 4.80 -0.19 -4.62
N GLU A 25 5.91 -0.45 -5.32
CA GLU A 25 5.95 -1.28 -6.53
C GLU A 25 5.35 -2.68 -6.33
N PHE A 26 5.57 -3.30 -5.18
CA PHE A 26 4.98 -4.60 -4.85
C PHE A 26 3.45 -4.60 -4.95
N PHE A 27 2.79 -3.59 -4.36
CA PHE A 27 1.33 -3.50 -4.39
C PHE A 27 0.81 -3.24 -5.82
N MET A 28 1.51 -2.40 -6.60
CA MET A 28 1.19 -2.18 -8.02
C MET A 28 1.26 -3.49 -8.83
N SER A 29 2.28 -4.33 -8.58
CA SER A 29 2.43 -5.60 -9.29
C SER A 29 1.28 -6.58 -9.01
N ILE A 30 0.76 -6.60 -7.78
CA ILE A 30 -0.42 -7.37 -7.41
C ILE A 30 -1.65 -6.80 -8.12
N PHE A 31 -1.84 -5.48 -8.09
CA PHE A 31 -2.96 -4.85 -8.78
C PHE A 31 -2.99 -5.21 -10.27
N ASN A 32 -1.85 -5.06 -10.97
CA ASN A 32 -1.73 -5.40 -12.39
C ASN A 32 -2.08 -6.86 -12.66
N LYS A 33 -1.58 -7.79 -11.83
CA LYS A 33 -1.87 -9.22 -11.97
C LYS A 33 -3.35 -9.55 -11.78
N GLU A 34 -3.99 -8.98 -10.76
CA GLU A 34 -5.37 -9.32 -10.39
C GLU A 34 -6.43 -8.57 -11.22
N ASN A 35 -6.06 -7.47 -11.88
CA ASN A 35 -7.01 -6.59 -12.60
C ASN A 35 -6.66 -6.37 -14.08
N ASP A 36 -5.74 -7.16 -14.66
CA ASP A 36 -5.24 -6.97 -16.03
C ASP A 36 -4.72 -5.54 -16.29
N GLY A 37 -4.04 -4.98 -15.28
CA GLY A 37 -3.57 -3.59 -15.27
C GLY A 37 -2.18 -3.43 -15.87
N HIS A 38 -1.88 -2.21 -16.34
CA HIS A 38 -0.66 -1.88 -17.09
C HIS A 38 0.17 -0.78 -16.41
N LEU A 39 -0.03 -0.58 -15.12
CA LEU A 39 0.65 0.48 -14.37
C LEU A 39 2.16 0.22 -14.31
N VAL A 40 2.95 1.30 -14.40
CA VAL A 40 4.40 1.26 -14.34
C VAL A 40 4.94 2.17 -13.24
N SER A 41 5.97 1.70 -12.53
CA SER A 41 6.71 2.51 -11.57
C SER A 41 7.71 3.40 -12.31
N ILE A 42 7.74 4.70 -11.99
CA ILE A 42 8.64 5.66 -12.64
C ILE A 42 9.91 5.83 -11.81
N THR A 43 9.77 6.33 -10.58
CA THR A 43 10.89 6.64 -9.68
C THR A 43 10.45 6.42 -8.24
N PRO A 44 11.27 5.73 -7.41
CA PRO A 44 11.05 5.69 -5.97
C PRO A 44 11.26 7.07 -5.35
N ILE A 45 10.28 7.58 -4.60
CA ILE A 45 10.37 8.90 -3.95
C ILE A 45 10.87 8.77 -2.50
N TYR A 46 10.23 7.91 -1.71
CA TYR A 46 10.61 7.65 -0.33
C TYR A 46 10.26 6.23 0.09
N HIS A 47 10.92 5.73 1.13
CA HIS A 47 10.60 4.47 1.75
C HIS A 47 9.85 4.70 3.06
N SER A 48 8.60 4.22 3.11
CA SER A 48 7.80 4.25 4.33
C SER A 48 8.27 3.18 5.29
N LEU A 49 8.62 3.57 6.52
CA LEU A 49 8.92 2.62 7.58
C LEU A 49 7.62 2.14 8.22
N ALA A 50 7.40 0.82 8.21
CA ALA A 50 6.28 0.22 8.92
C ALA A 50 6.54 0.29 10.44
N GLY A 51 5.53 0.78 11.18
CA GLY A 51 5.55 0.82 12.63
C GLY A 51 4.43 -0.04 13.20
N PHE A 52 4.72 -0.75 14.29
CA PHE A 52 3.71 -1.43 15.08
C PHE A 52 3.24 -0.48 16.19
N TYR A 53 1.91 -0.28 16.28
CA TYR A 53 1.30 0.57 17.30
C TYR A 53 0.24 -0.22 18.06
N GLY A 54 0.25 -0.11 19.38
CA GLY A 54 -0.73 -0.74 20.26
C GLY A 54 -1.44 0.32 21.10
N GLN A 55 -2.75 0.14 21.33
CA GLN A 55 -3.50 1.04 22.21
C GLN A 55 -3.25 0.75 23.69
N HIS A 56 -2.99 -0.52 24.03
CA HIS A 56 -2.95 -0.99 25.43
C HIS A 56 -1.57 -1.44 25.90
N LEU A 57 -0.68 -1.75 24.97
CA LEU A 57 0.68 -2.24 25.27
C LEU A 57 1.68 -1.17 24.84
N LYS A 58 2.64 -0.87 25.72
CA LYS A 58 3.68 0.12 25.44
C LYS A 58 4.95 -0.53 24.88
N ASN A 59 5.12 -1.82 25.13
CA ASN A 59 6.28 -2.58 24.70
C ASN A 59 5.85 -3.94 24.12
N ILE A 60 6.54 -4.39 23.08
CA ILE A 60 6.32 -5.71 22.48
C ILE A 60 6.56 -6.85 23.49
N ALA A 61 7.39 -6.65 24.51
CA ALA A 61 7.60 -7.63 25.58
C ALA A 61 6.36 -7.84 26.48
N GLU A 62 5.38 -6.93 26.43
CA GLU A 62 4.11 -7.07 27.15
C GLU A 62 3.10 -7.94 26.38
N LEU A 63 3.40 -8.31 25.13
CA LEU A 63 2.57 -9.23 24.36
C LEU A 63 2.59 -10.60 25.05
N LYS A 64 1.42 -11.08 25.46
CA LYS A 64 1.31 -12.44 26.01
C LYS A 64 1.55 -13.44 24.89
N ASP A 65 2.25 -14.53 25.18
CA ASP A 65 2.35 -15.65 24.25
C ASP A 65 0.95 -16.20 23.95
N VAL A 66 0.45 -15.89 22.76
CA VAL A 66 -0.72 -16.54 22.18
C VAL A 66 -0.24 -17.36 20.97
N LEU A 67 0.75 -18.22 21.20
CA LEU A 67 1.05 -19.30 20.26
C LEU A 67 -0.06 -20.34 20.38
N ARG A 68 -1.08 -20.18 19.56
CA ARG A 68 -1.89 -21.27 19.01
C ARG A 68 -1.54 -21.42 17.54
#